data_AF-A0A929NZ19-F1
#
_entry.id   AF-A0A929NZ19-F1
#
_cell.length_a   1.000
_cell.length_b   1.000
_cell.length_c   1.000
_cell.angle_alpha   90.00
_cell.angle_beta   90.00
_cell.angle_gamma   90.00
#
_symmetry.space_group_name_H-M   'P 1'
#
loop_
_entity.id
_entity.type
_entity.pdbx_description
1 polymer ?
#
loop_
_entity_poly.entity_id
_entity_poly.type
_entity_poly.pdbx_seq_one_letter_code
_entity_poly.pdbx_strand_id
1 'polypeptide(L)'
;MKQISIVKPVLKLALVGVVALQVACSTSTSSTPPADASISGTISAAPVNGADVSVVDGNGNVVVDPVPTDADGQYSLVIPNGSLGQDLIIKSTGGTFIDEATGNQDVVAGEMLAYMSANSITDGSSVSATPGSTIIAKLVLDTANGIATKAEAEVVFANAFGYTPDVSVEPADATAPVADATDASKLAGLRAAAFSQLTMDLGLLSVEQFDLLAALVKDLADGSLDGESAGSPVEIIVGEMLPIDVQNRFTTALLNFHDTGLMGDVHGNDQTGLTSDMIGVIPFAKVALTSNYKIEYVPGMMDAMEGKTMFTLRITDAADQAVTGLTAGLMPMMHMSAHKHSTPNLDCVPAITDGDYDCTVYYLMPSVMATGMSMGYWELTVMAAMGESTTFYPKVMMAMGDTPKVTLKGQAGSDMIAGMLGDMSRNYILFNESLTGTGNARKFKMFIAAMESMMSYPPVYVGAVLNVGDMDHELTVSTMTVEVSTVAVPAAPSDWKTADEDPSASGYWLATGLTDLVDGTEGNIHVRLKVNGEVKTIDGMAPSGANEYTTYTVTPGGM
;
A
#
# COMPACT_ATOMS: atom_id res chain seq x y z
N MET A 1 31.74 -1.06 -42.34
CA MET A 1 30.58 -1.80 -42.89
C MET A 1 29.35 -1.34 -42.14
N LYS A 2 28.38 -0.76 -42.88
CA LYS A 2 27.00 -0.32 -42.55
C LYS A 2 26.62 0.01 -41.10
N GLN A 3 26.36 1.31 -40.87
CA GLN A 3 25.45 1.80 -39.82
C GLN A 3 24.08 1.11 -39.96
N ILE A 4 23.58 0.53 -38.87
CA ILE A 4 22.20 0.08 -38.75
C ILE A 4 21.53 0.97 -37.71
N SER A 5 20.71 1.89 -38.21
CA SER A 5 19.81 2.74 -37.43
C SER A 5 18.56 1.93 -37.09
N ILE A 6 18.27 1.72 -35.81
CA ILE A 6 17.02 1.08 -35.36
C ILE A 6 15.99 2.19 -35.16
N VAL A 7 15.12 2.33 -36.15
CA VAL A 7 13.92 3.19 -36.12
C VAL A 7 12.78 2.37 -35.50
N LYS A 8 12.17 2.87 -34.41
CA LYS A 8 10.96 2.28 -33.80
C LYS A 8 9.78 2.34 -34.80
N PRO A 9 9.05 1.25 -35.09
CA PRO A 9 7.86 1.31 -35.90
C PRO A 9 6.68 1.86 -35.09
N VAL A 10 6.13 2.98 -35.54
CA VAL A 10 4.82 3.49 -35.16
C VAL A 10 3.77 2.58 -35.79
N LEU A 11 3.02 1.84 -34.96
CA LEU A 11 1.90 1.02 -35.40
C LEU A 11 0.73 1.94 -35.78
N LYS A 12 0.62 2.25 -37.07
CA LYS A 12 -0.58 2.88 -37.66
C LYS A 12 -1.58 1.77 -38.00
N LEU A 13 -2.68 1.72 -37.25
CA LEU A 13 -3.80 0.84 -37.56
C LEU A 13 -4.54 1.37 -38.80
N ALA A 14 -4.57 0.57 -39.86
CA ALA A 14 -5.23 0.89 -41.11
C ALA A 14 -6.74 0.58 -41.01
N LEU A 15 -7.55 1.61 -41.24
CA LEU A 15 -9.00 1.52 -41.42
C LEU A 15 -9.29 0.91 -42.80
N VAL A 16 -9.73 -0.35 -42.84
CA VAL A 16 -10.25 -0.96 -44.07
C VAL A 16 -11.74 -0.67 -44.15
N GLY A 17 -12.11 0.22 -45.08
CA GLY A 17 -13.50 0.46 -45.45
C GLY A 17 -14.08 -0.72 -46.21
N VAL A 18 -15.22 -1.21 -45.75
CA VAL A 18 -16.10 -2.09 -46.51
C VAL A 18 -17.39 -1.33 -46.77
N VAL A 19 -17.59 -0.95 -48.04
CA VAL A 19 -18.82 -0.35 -48.55
C VAL A 19 -19.76 -1.48 -48.98
N ALA A 20 -20.91 -1.50 -48.29
CA ALA A 20 -22.26 -1.88 -48.70
C ALA A 20 -22.48 -2.95 -49.80
N LEU A 21 -23.24 -3.99 -49.44
CA LEU A 21 -24.25 -4.57 -50.32
C LEU A 21 -25.59 -4.58 -49.57
N GLN A 22 -26.52 -3.73 -50.02
CA GLN A 22 -27.89 -3.71 -49.55
C GLN A 22 -28.65 -4.94 -50.06
N VAL A 23 -29.33 -5.64 -49.14
CA VAL A 23 -30.51 -6.45 -49.45
C VAL A 23 -31.61 -6.00 -48.49
N ALA A 24 -32.64 -5.42 -49.08
CA ALA A 24 -33.87 -5.03 -48.42
C ALA A 24 -34.69 -6.27 -48.03
N CYS A 25 -34.97 -6.41 -46.74
CA CYS A 25 -36.13 -7.12 -46.24
C CYS A 25 -36.81 -6.22 -45.21
N SER A 26 -37.97 -5.71 -45.59
CA SER A 26 -38.91 -5.01 -44.73
C SER A 26 -39.53 -6.00 -43.74
N THR A 27 -39.06 -5.97 -42.50
CA THR A 27 -39.78 -6.52 -41.35
C THR A 27 -40.03 -5.39 -40.38
N SER A 28 -41.31 -5.04 -40.21
CA SER A 28 -41.80 -4.14 -39.19
C SER A 28 -41.56 -4.76 -37.82
N THR A 29 -40.37 -4.55 -37.24
CA THR A 29 -40.15 -4.73 -35.81
C THR A 29 -40.75 -3.51 -35.13
N SER A 30 -41.87 -3.71 -34.45
CA SER A 30 -42.34 -2.81 -33.41
C SER A 30 -41.19 -2.61 -32.41
N SER A 31 -40.49 -1.49 -32.48
CA SER A 31 -39.55 -1.09 -31.43
C SER A 31 -40.40 -0.77 -30.22
N THR A 32 -40.55 -1.74 -29.31
CA THR A 32 -40.91 -1.44 -27.93
C THR A 32 -40.00 -0.30 -27.49
N PRO A 33 -40.54 0.81 -26.96
CA PRO A 33 -39.72 1.83 -26.33
C PRO A 33 -38.75 1.13 -25.37
N PRO A 34 -37.47 1.54 -25.30
CA PRO A 34 -36.60 0.97 -24.30
C PRO A 34 -37.24 1.20 -22.92
N ALA A 35 -37.23 0.17 -22.09
CA ALA A 35 -37.96 0.15 -20.83
C ALA A 35 -37.30 1.09 -19.82
N ASP A 36 -38.11 1.67 -18.92
CA ASP A 36 -37.60 2.34 -17.73
C ASP A 36 -36.72 1.37 -16.91
N ALA A 37 -35.76 1.90 -16.16
CA ALA A 37 -34.85 1.08 -15.36
C ALA A 37 -35.28 1.12 -13.88
N SER A 38 -35.66 -0.03 -13.33
CA SER A 38 -35.80 -0.19 -11.88
C SER A 38 -34.42 -0.34 -11.27
N ILE A 39 -34.08 0.51 -10.29
CA ILE A 39 -32.83 0.39 -9.55
C ILE A 39 -33.10 0.31 -8.05
N SER A 40 -32.10 -0.16 -7.33
CA SER A 40 -32.04 -0.16 -5.86
C SER A 40 -30.66 0.27 -5.38
N GLY A 41 -30.47 0.37 -4.08
CA GLY A 41 -29.17 0.54 -3.47
C GLY A 41 -29.28 1.12 -2.07
N THR A 42 -28.14 1.54 -1.53
CA THR A 42 -28.04 1.92 -0.12
C THR A 42 -27.42 3.31 0.04
N ILE A 43 -27.91 4.09 1.00
CA ILE A 43 -27.21 5.27 1.50
C ILE A 43 -26.49 4.87 2.79
N SER A 44 -25.16 4.91 2.79
CA SER A 44 -24.35 4.34 3.88
C SER A 44 -23.21 5.25 4.30
N ALA A 45 -23.31 5.78 5.52
CA ALA A 45 -22.24 6.19 6.42
C ALA A 45 -22.62 5.55 7.76
N ALA A 46 -22.60 4.21 7.81
CA ALA A 46 -23.63 3.31 8.36
C ALA A 46 -25.00 3.43 7.66
N PRO A 47 -25.86 2.40 7.73
CA PRO A 47 -27.22 2.46 7.19
C PRO A 47 -27.96 3.75 7.60
N VAL A 48 -28.25 4.63 6.63
CA VAL A 48 -28.93 5.90 6.88
C VAL A 48 -30.44 5.69 6.78
N ASN A 49 -31.14 5.75 7.90
CA ASN A 49 -32.58 5.55 8.00
C ASN A 49 -33.38 6.83 7.71
N GLY A 50 -34.41 6.72 6.86
CA GLY A 50 -35.37 7.80 6.61
C GLY A 50 -34.82 8.99 5.82
N ALA A 51 -33.77 8.79 5.03
CA ALA A 51 -33.23 9.81 4.13
C ALA A 51 -34.03 9.86 2.82
N ASP A 52 -34.26 11.06 2.29
CA ASP A 52 -34.97 11.27 1.04
C ASP A 52 -34.00 11.10 -0.15
N VAL A 53 -34.18 10.03 -0.94
CA VAL A 53 -33.33 9.68 -2.09
C VAL A 53 -34.01 10.06 -3.39
N SER A 54 -33.35 10.90 -4.19
CA SER A 54 -33.79 11.34 -5.51
C SER A 54 -32.73 11.05 -6.58
N VAL A 55 -33.16 11.08 -7.84
CA VAL A 55 -32.23 11.09 -8.98
C VAL A 55 -32.26 12.48 -9.60
N VAL A 56 -31.08 13.09 -9.76
CA VAL A 56 -30.91 14.37 -10.45
C VAL A 56 -30.01 14.24 -11.67
N ASP A 57 -30.16 15.15 -12.64
CA ASP A 57 -29.25 15.26 -13.78
C ASP A 57 -27.98 16.06 -13.44
N GLY A 58 -27.03 16.12 -14.37
CA GLY A 58 -25.80 16.91 -14.21
C GLY A 58 -26.00 18.44 -14.05
N ASN A 59 -27.21 18.96 -14.27
CA ASN A 59 -27.56 20.35 -14.01
C ASN A 59 -28.31 20.53 -12.66
N GLY A 60 -28.52 19.44 -11.91
CA GLY A 60 -29.25 19.42 -10.64
C GLY A 60 -30.78 19.39 -10.79
N ASN A 61 -31.32 19.14 -11.98
CA ASN A 61 -32.77 18.98 -12.15
C ASN A 61 -33.21 17.60 -11.65
N VAL A 62 -34.32 17.54 -10.91
CA VAL A 62 -34.90 16.28 -10.44
C VAL A 62 -35.46 15.48 -11.62
N VAL A 63 -34.97 14.25 -11.76
CA VAL A 63 -35.40 13.25 -12.75
C VAL A 63 -36.40 12.28 -12.13
N VAL A 64 -36.17 11.90 -10.87
CA VAL A 64 -37.06 11.04 -10.07
C VAL A 64 -37.28 11.70 -8.71
N ASP A 65 -38.54 11.85 -8.33
CA ASP A 65 -38.93 12.44 -7.04
C ASP A 65 -38.37 11.63 -5.86
N PRO A 66 -38.16 12.27 -4.69
CA PRO A 66 -37.56 11.60 -3.55
C PRO A 66 -38.38 10.41 -3.01
N VAL A 67 -37.68 9.35 -2.62
CA VAL A 67 -38.20 8.19 -1.88
C VAL A 67 -37.40 7.99 -0.58
N PRO A 68 -38.05 7.69 0.56
CA PRO A 68 -37.33 7.52 1.82
C PRO A 68 -36.55 6.19 1.84
N THR A 69 -35.37 6.18 2.47
CA THR A 69 -34.68 4.94 2.83
C THR A 69 -35.38 4.22 3.97
N ASP A 70 -35.21 2.90 4.03
CA ASP A 70 -35.61 2.10 5.19
C ASP A 70 -34.52 2.09 6.30
N ALA A 71 -34.73 1.27 7.33
CA ALA A 71 -33.81 1.18 8.48
C ALA A 71 -32.42 0.60 8.11
N ASP A 72 -32.34 -0.14 7.00
CA ASP A 72 -31.09 -0.69 6.47
C ASP A 72 -30.46 0.25 5.42
N GLY A 73 -30.98 1.48 5.31
CA GLY A 73 -30.52 2.50 4.37
C GLY A 73 -30.90 2.23 2.92
N GLN A 74 -31.77 1.26 2.67
CA GLN A 74 -32.11 0.80 1.33
C GLN A 74 -33.18 1.67 0.68
N TYR A 75 -33.09 1.84 -0.63
CA TYR A 75 -34.13 2.47 -1.45
C TYR A 75 -34.38 1.68 -2.74
N SER A 76 -35.50 1.98 -3.39
CA SER A 76 -35.77 1.54 -4.77
C SER A 76 -36.55 2.60 -5.52
N LEU A 77 -36.15 2.84 -6.77
CA LEU A 77 -36.75 3.85 -7.64
C LEU A 77 -36.74 3.41 -9.09
N VAL A 78 -37.53 4.07 -9.94
CA VAL A 78 -37.61 3.79 -11.38
C VAL A 78 -37.16 5.00 -12.16
N ILE A 79 -36.10 4.85 -12.96
CA ILE A 79 -35.55 5.91 -13.81
C ILE A 79 -36.22 5.86 -15.18
N PRO A 80 -36.85 6.96 -15.63
CA PRO A 80 -37.42 7.03 -16.97
C PRO A 80 -36.36 6.78 -18.05
N ASN A 81 -36.68 5.94 -19.03
CA ASN A 81 -35.73 5.60 -20.09
C ASN A 81 -35.17 6.83 -20.84
N GLY A 82 -35.97 7.90 -20.97
CA GLY A 82 -35.55 9.15 -21.59
C GLY A 82 -34.34 9.82 -20.92
N SER A 83 -34.06 9.46 -19.67
CA SER A 83 -32.98 10.02 -18.84
C SER A 83 -31.77 9.09 -18.71
N LEU A 84 -31.81 7.86 -19.24
CA LEU A 84 -30.69 6.92 -19.12
C LEU A 84 -29.48 7.31 -20.00
N GLY A 85 -29.70 8.15 -21.01
CA GLY A 85 -28.66 8.59 -21.95
C GLY A 85 -27.82 9.78 -21.47
N GLN A 86 -28.05 10.28 -20.26
CA GLN A 86 -27.35 11.43 -19.66
C GLN A 86 -26.68 11.00 -18.35
N ASP A 87 -25.77 11.83 -17.85
CA ASP A 87 -25.20 11.65 -16.52
C ASP A 87 -26.27 11.87 -15.45
N LEU A 88 -26.25 11.02 -14.44
CA LEU A 88 -27.24 10.97 -13.36
C LEU A 88 -26.53 10.92 -12.02
N ILE A 89 -27.15 11.50 -11.00
CA ILE A 89 -26.65 11.51 -9.63
C ILE A 89 -27.74 10.99 -8.70
N ILE A 90 -27.43 9.95 -7.92
CA ILE A 90 -28.22 9.61 -6.74
C ILE A 90 -27.90 10.65 -5.69
N LYS A 91 -28.93 11.31 -5.16
CA LYS A 91 -28.81 12.33 -4.14
C LYS A 91 -29.70 12.01 -2.96
N SER A 92 -29.10 11.91 -1.78
CA SER A 92 -29.79 11.71 -0.51
C SER A 92 -29.69 12.96 0.36
N THR A 93 -30.77 13.29 1.08
CA THR A 93 -30.80 14.34 2.10
C THR A 93 -31.61 13.93 3.32
N GLY A 94 -31.17 14.31 4.52
CA GLY A 94 -31.85 14.01 5.77
C GLY A 94 -31.61 12.58 6.24
N GLY A 95 -32.48 12.08 7.13
CA GLY A 95 -32.31 10.79 7.78
C GLY A 95 -31.32 10.81 8.94
N THR A 96 -31.16 9.65 9.59
CA THR A 96 -30.21 9.47 10.69
C THR A 96 -29.48 8.13 10.59
N PHE A 97 -28.31 8.05 11.22
CA PHE A 97 -27.51 6.82 11.27
C PHE A 97 -26.90 6.62 12.67
N ILE A 98 -26.29 5.44 12.87
CA ILE A 98 -25.48 5.12 14.03
C ILE A 98 -24.02 5.25 13.62
N ASP A 99 -23.29 6.18 14.21
CA ASP A 99 -21.89 6.43 13.87
C ASP A 99 -21.01 5.23 14.27
N GLU A 100 -20.30 4.63 13.30
CA GLU A 100 -19.60 3.36 13.50
C GLU A 100 -18.44 3.48 14.50
N ALA A 101 -17.76 4.62 14.55
CA ALA A 101 -16.61 4.83 15.44
C ALA A 101 -17.03 5.10 16.89
N THR A 102 -18.04 5.93 17.11
CA THR A 102 -18.44 6.35 18.46
C THR A 102 -19.62 5.56 19.03
N GLY A 103 -20.43 4.91 18.19
CA GLY A 103 -21.70 4.28 18.55
C GLY A 103 -22.83 5.28 18.85
N ASN A 104 -22.63 6.57 18.56
CA ASN A 104 -23.66 7.59 18.74
C ASN A 104 -24.86 7.29 17.83
N GLN A 105 -26.06 7.27 18.41
CA GLN A 105 -27.31 7.03 17.69
C GLN A 105 -27.93 8.34 17.22
N ASP A 106 -28.84 8.24 16.25
CA ASP A 106 -29.62 9.35 15.71
C ASP A 106 -28.76 10.52 15.20
N VAL A 107 -27.55 10.23 14.72
CA VAL A 107 -26.69 11.24 14.09
C VAL A 107 -27.34 11.67 12.79
N VAL A 108 -27.56 12.98 12.62
CA VAL A 108 -28.22 13.52 11.42
C VAL A 108 -27.29 13.36 10.23
N ALA A 109 -27.78 12.67 9.19
CA ALA A 109 -27.03 12.53 7.94
C ALA A 109 -27.08 13.82 7.11
N GLY A 110 -25.93 14.19 6.56
CA GLY A 110 -25.81 15.23 5.54
C GLY A 110 -26.11 14.71 4.14
N GLU A 111 -25.73 15.49 3.13
CA GLU A 111 -25.92 15.10 1.73
C GLU A 111 -24.95 13.99 1.31
N MET A 112 -25.49 12.92 0.73
CA MET A 112 -24.73 11.79 0.17
C MET A 112 -25.03 11.63 -1.31
N LEU A 113 -23.99 11.40 -2.10
CA LEU A 113 -24.06 11.41 -3.56
C LEU A 113 -23.40 10.18 -4.18
N ALA A 114 -23.93 9.72 -5.32
CA ALA A 114 -23.26 8.76 -6.21
C ALA A 114 -23.43 9.19 -7.67
N TYR A 115 -22.32 9.35 -8.39
CA TYR A 115 -22.31 9.76 -9.80
C TYR A 115 -22.32 8.56 -10.75
N MET A 116 -23.27 8.55 -11.68
CA MET A 116 -23.45 7.55 -12.72
C MET A 116 -23.26 8.19 -14.10
N SER A 117 -22.36 7.63 -14.90
CA SER A 117 -22.13 8.13 -16.25
C SER A 117 -23.31 7.77 -17.16
N ALA A 118 -23.52 8.57 -18.21
CA ALA A 118 -24.50 8.32 -19.24
C ALA A 118 -24.44 6.87 -19.76
N ASN A 119 -25.61 6.23 -19.83
CA ASN A 119 -25.79 4.84 -20.26
C ASN A 119 -25.14 3.77 -19.36
N SER A 120 -24.73 4.10 -18.12
CA SER A 120 -24.17 3.10 -17.19
C SER A 120 -25.21 2.32 -16.40
N ILE A 121 -26.48 2.77 -16.41
CA ILE A 121 -27.56 2.19 -15.62
C ILE A 121 -28.50 1.38 -16.50
N THR A 122 -28.85 0.19 -16.02
CA THR A 122 -29.81 -0.72 -16.64
C THR A 122 -30.85 -1.18 -15.62
N ASP A 123 -31.93 -1.80 -16.07
CA ASP A 123 -32.90 -2.44 -15.17
C ASP A 123 -32.22 -3.48 -14.28
N GLY A 124 -32.47 -3.40 -12.97
CA GLY A 124 -31.85 -4.22 -11.94
C GLY A 124 -30.47 -3.74 -11.45
N SER A 125 -29.98 -2.58 -11.90
CA SER A 125 -28.73 -2.01 -11.35
C SER A 125 -28.88 -1.69 -9.86
N SER A 126 -27.80 -1.91 -9.10
CA SER A 126 -27.64 -1.42 -7.73
C SER A 126 -26.72 -0.21 -7.72
N VAL A 127 -27.08 0.85 -6.97
CA VAL A 127 -26.29 2.07 -6.84
C VAL A 127 -26.31 2.56 -5.40
N SER A 128 -25.17 2.46 -4.73
CA SER A 128 -24.99 2.88 -3.34
C SER A 128 -24.20 4.17 -3.23
N ALA A 129 -24.62 5.05 -2.32
CA ALA A 129 -23.91 6.27 -1.97
C ALA A 129 -23.18 6.09 -0.62
N THR A 130 -21.88 6.37 -0.63
CA THR A 130 -20.96 6.30 0.52
C THR A 130 -20.21 7.62 0.67
N PRO A 131 -19.45 7.85 1.76
CA PRO A 131 -18.62 9.05 1.87
C PRO A 131 -17.65 9.18 0.69
N GLY A 132 -17.04 8.06 0.29
CA GLY A 132 -16.13 8.02 -0.86
C GLY A 132 -16.80 8.36 -2.19
N SER A 133 -17.96 7.78 -2.50
CA SER A 133 -18.68 8.13 -3.73
C SER A 133 -19.17 9.58 -3.72
N THR A 134 -19.48 10.10 -2.53
CA THR A 134 -19.90 11.49 -2.34
C THR A 134 -18.78 12.46 -2.66
N ILE A 135 -17.55 12.17 -2.21
CA ILE A 135 -16.37 12.96 -2.56
C ILE A 135 -16.18 12.97 -4.09
N ILE A 136 -16.23 11.81 -4.74
CA ILE A 136 -16.09 11.73 -6.21
C ILE A 136 -17.19 12.54 -6.92
N ALA A 137 -18.45 12.37 -6.51
CA ALA A 137 -19.55 13.10 -7.13
C ALA A 137 -19.39 14.61 -6.96
N LYS A 138 -19.00 15.09 -5.77
CA LYS A 138 -18.77 16.53 -5.52
C LYS A 138 -17.58 17.07 -6.31
N LEU A 139 -16.49 16.30 -6.46
CA LEU A 139 -15.35 16.67 -7.30
C LEU A 139 -15.77 16.91 -8.76
N VAL A 140 -16.66 16.07 -9.29
CA VAL A 140 -17.18 16.21 -10.67
C VAL A 140 -18.19 17.35 -10.81
N LEU A 141 -19.08 17.52 -9.83
CA LEU A 141 -20.19 18.48 -9.92
C LEU A 141 -19.74 19.93 -9.70
N ASP A 142 -18.74 20.16 -8.87
CA ASP A 142 -18.24 21.52 -8.65
C ASP A 142 -17.15 21.87 -9.66
N THR A 143 -17.58 22.56 -10.71
CA THR A 143 -16.70 23.07 -11.78
C THR A 143 -15.57 23.97 -11.27
N ALA A 144 -15.68 24.56 -10.07
CA ALA A 144 -14.61 25.35 -9.47
C ALA A 144 -13.37 24.51 -9.13
N ASN A 145 -13.53 23.18 -8.99
CA ASN A 145 -12.44 22.26 -8.71
C ASN A 145 -11.53 22.00 -9.91
N GLY A 146 -11.91 22.42 -11.13
CA GLY A 146 -11.12 22.16 -12.33
C GLY A 146 -11.07 20.68 -12.75
N ILE A 147 -11.79 19.78 -12.07
CA ILE A 147 -11.98 18.37 -12.42
C ILE A 147 -13.26 18.25 -13.23
N ALA A 148 -13.15 17.80 -14.49
CA ALA A 148 -14.27 17.86 -15.43
C ALA A 148 -14.95 16.50 -15.67
N THR A 149 -14.32 15.40 -15.24
CA THR A 149 -14.81 14.04 -15.54
C THR A 149 -14.76 13.12 -14.33
N LYS A 150 -15.66 12.14 -14.31
CA LYS A 150 -15.66 11.05 -13.31
C LYS A 150 -14.32 10.33 -13.25
N ALA A 151 -13.70 10.04 -14.40
CA ALA A 151 -12.43 9.31 -14.45
C ALA A 151 -11.29 10.11 -13.81
N GLU A 152 -11.24 11.43 -14.01
CA GLU A 152 -10.26 12.30 -13.32
C GLU A 152 -10.51 12.33 -11.81
N ALA A 153 -11.76 12.48 -11.38
CA ALA A 153 -12.12 12.44 -9.96
C ALA A 153 -11.76 11.10 -9.30
N GLU A 154 -11.99 9.98 -9.98
CA GLU A 154 -11.61 8.64 -9.52
C GLU A 154 -10.10 8.48 -9.35
N VAL A 155 -9.29 9.07 -10.25
CA VAL A 155 -7.82 9.05 -10.14
C VAL A 155 -7.36 9.88 -8.95
N VAL A 156 -7.88 11.11 -8.80
CA VAL A 156 -7.55 11.98 -7.65
C VAL A 156 -7.92 11.30 -6.34
N PHE A 157 -9.14 10.76 -6.25
CA PHE A 157 -9.59 10.00 -5.09
C PHE A 157 -8.71 8.77 -4.83
N ALA A 158 -8.39 7.97 -5.86
CA ALA A 158 -7.59 6.76 -5.69
C ALA A 158 -6.15 7.05 -5.25
N ASN A 159 -5.57 8.16 -5.70
CA ASN A 159 -4.26 8.60 -5.23
C ASN A 159 -4.29 9.00 -3.75
N ALA A 160 -5.37 9.65 -3.32
CA ALA A 160 -5.55 10.10 -1.94
C ALA A 160 -5.85 8.92 -0.98
N PHE A 161 -6.81 8.07 -1.32
CA PHE A 161 -7.34 7.06 -0.40
C PHE A 161 -6.93 5.61 -0.72
N GLY A 162 -6.21 5.37 -1.82
CA GLY A 162 -5.65 4.05 -2.17
C GLY A 162 -6.64 3.09 -2.82
N TYR A 163 -7.87 3.52 -3.09
CA TYR A 163 -8.92 2.73 -3.75
C TYR A 163 -9.89 3.61 -4.54
N THR A 164 -10.72 3.00 -5.39
CA THR A 164 -11.85 3.66 -6.04
C THR A 164 -13.16 3.05 -5.51
N PRO A 165 -14.11 3.85 -4.97
CA PRO A 165 -15.41 3.38 -4.53
C PRO A 165 -16.19 2.74 -5.71
N ASP A 166 -16.68 1.53 -5.52
CA ASP A 166 -17.58 0.87 -6.47
C ASP A 166 -19.02 1.12 -6.05
N VAL A 167 -19.71 2.02 -6.74
CA VAL A 167 -21.10 2.36 -6.45
C VAL A 167 -22.06 1.19 -6.69
N SER A 168 -21.66 0.14 -7.41
CA SER A 168 -22.51 -1.04 -7.62
C SER A 168 -22.47 -2.05 -6.47
N VAL A 169 -21.52 -1.88 -5.55
CA VAL A 169 -21.38 -2.72 -4.36
C VAL A 169 -22.15 -2.07 -3.21
N GLU A 170 -23.09 -2.84 -2.66
CA GLU A 170 -23.81 -2.49 -1.44
C GLU A 170 -22.88 -2.61 -0.22
N PRO A 171 -22.60 -1.53 0.53
CA PRO A 171 -21.75 -1.58 1.71
C PRO A 171 -22.46 -2.31 2.87
N ALA A 172 -21.80 -3.29 3.48
CA ALA A 172 -22.28 -3.86 4.74
C ALA A 172 -21.99 -2.90 5.90
N ASP A 173 -22.83 -2.90 6.94
CA ASP A 173 -22.48 -2.26 8.21
C ASP A 173 -21.22 -2.94 8.78
N ALA A 174 -20.14 -2.19 8.94
CA ALA A 174 -18.88 -2.74 9.43
C ALA A 174 -18.98 -3.19 10.90
N THR A 175 -19.91 -2.63 11.68
CA THR A 175 -20.12 -2.96 13.10
C THR A 175 -21.09 -4.10 13.33
N ALA A 176 -21.91 -4.44 12.32
CA ALA A 176 -22.88 -5.52 12.38
C ALA A 176 -23.14 -6.11 10.99
N PRO A 177 -22.12 -6.66 10.31
CA PRO A 177 -22.28 -7.12 8.94
C PRO A 177 -23.23 -8.30 8.88
N VAL A 178 -24.12 -8.32 7.88
CA VAL A 178 -24.98 -9.48 7.63
C VAL A 178 -24.12 -10.72 7.32
N ALA A 179 -24.54 -11.88 7.82
CA ALA A 179 -23.71 -13.09 7.86
C ALA A 179 -23.24 -13.57 6.47
N ASP A 180 -23.99 -13.25 5.42
CA ASP A 180 -23.74 -13.60 4.02
C ASP A 180 -23.21 -12.42 3.18
N ALA A 181 -22.84 -11.29 3.81
CA ALA A 181 -22.19 -10.18 3.12
C ALA A 181 -20.90 -10.66 2.44
N THR A 182 -20.75 -10.30 1.17
CA THR A 182 -19.53 -10.59 0.40
C THR A 182 -18.35 -9.79 0.95
N ASP A 183 -17.13 -10.26 0.72
CA ASP A 183 -15.92 -9.53 1.14
C ASP A 183 -15.84 -8.12 0.52
N ALA A 184 -16.35 -7.96 -0.72
CA ALA A 184 -16.44 -6.65 -1.37
C ALA A 184 -17.42 -5.72 -0.64
N SER A 185 -18.58 -6.22 -0.22
CA SER A 185 -19.58 -5.48 0.55
C SER A 185 -19.03 -5.07 1.93
N LYS A 186 -18.39 -6.00 2.62
CA LYS A 186 -17.69 -5.76 3.90
C LYS A 186 -16.59 -4.71 3.77
N LEU A 187 -15.79 -4.79 2.70
CA LEU A 187 -14.70 -3.85 2.45
C LEU A 187 -15.23 -2.44 2.13
N ALA A 188 -16.32 -2.35 1.35
CA ALA A 188 -16.99 -1.07 1.10
C ALA A 188 -17.51 -0.46 2.41
N GLY A 189 -18.08 -1.28 3.29
CA GLY A 189 -18.51 -0.90 4.64
C GLY A 189 -17.36 -0.38 5.51
N LEU A 190 -16.28 -1.16 5.62
CA LEU A 190 -15.08 -0.79 6.37
C LEU A 190 -14.52 0.57 5.92
N ARG A 191 -14.46 0.80 4.60
CA ARG A 191 -13.99 2.06 4.02
C ARG A 191 -14.93 3.23 4.30
N ALA A 192 -16.24 3.00 4.39
CA ALA A 192 -17.18 4.03 4.81
C ALA A 192 -16.98 4.39 6.29
N ALA A 193 -16.85 3.38 7.16
CA ALA A 193 -16.61 3.55 8.59
C ALA A 193 -15.27 4.25 8.90
N ALA A 194 -14.25 4.10 8.05
CA ALA A 194 -12.99 4.84 8.18
C ALA A 194 -13.17 6.37 8.19
N PHE A 195 -14.20 6.91 7.53
CA PHE A 195 -14.49 8.35 7.60
C PHE A 195 -15.11 8.76 8.94
N SER A 196 -15.92 7.89 9.55
CA SER A 196 -16.43 8.09 10.92
C SER A 196 -15.26 8.06 11.91
N GLN A 197 -14.36 7.08 11.78
CA GLN A 197 -13.15 7.02 12.61
C GLN A 197 -12.25 8.24 12.41
N LEU A 198 -12.04 8.70 11.17
CA LEU A 198 -11.26 9.91 10.89
C LEU A 198 -11.90 11.15 11.55
N THR A 199 -13.24 11.26 11.51
CA THR A 199 -13.96 12.35 12.16
C THR A 199 -13.68 12.37 13.67
N MET A 200 -13.75 11.20 14.32
CA MET A 200 -13.43 11.05 15.73
C MET A 200 -11.94 11.33 16.04
N ASP A 201 -11.02 10.82 15.21
CA ASP A 201 -9.56 11.01 15.39
C ASP A 201 -9.13 12.47 15.25
N LEU A 202 -9.89 13.27 14.48
CA LEU A 202 -9.72 14.72 14.37
C LEU A 202 -10.38 15.50 15.52
N GLY A 203 -11.07 14.83 16.45
CA GLY A 203 -11.76 15.45 17.58
C GLY A 203 -13.08 16.15 17.20
N LEU A 204 -13.61 15.86 16.03
CA LEU A 204 -14.90 16.39 15.55
C LEU A 204 -16.07 15.58 16.12
N LEU A 205 -17.25 16.19 16.13
CA LEU A 205 -18.50 15.52 16.46
C LEU A 205 -18.99 14.65 15.29
N SER A 206 -19.71 13.58 15.56
CA SER A 206 -20.24 12.69 14.50
C SER A 206 -21.09 13.43 13.45
N VAL A 207 -21.81 14.48 13.84
CA VAL A 207 -22.60 15.31 12.90
C VAL A 207 -21.73 16.15 11.95
N GLU A 208 -20.48 16.44 12.32
CA GLU A 208 -19.53 17.24 11.55
C GLU A 208 -18.78 16.40 10.50
N GLN A 209 -19.05 15.08 10.42
CA GLN A 209 -18.49 14.20 9.38
C GLN A 209 -18.74 14.76 7.98
N PHE A 210 -19.92 15.35 7.72
CA PHE A 210 -20.25 15.89 6.40
C PHE A 210 -19.56 17.21 6.09
N ASP A 211 -19.20 17.99 7.11
CA ASP A 211 -18.31 19.15 6.98
C ASP A 211 -16.89 18.70 6.63
N LEU A 212 -16.41 17.62 7.26
CA LEU A 212 -15.15 16.97 6.89
C LEU A 212 -15.17 16.49 5.42
N LEU A 213 -16.25 15.85 4.95
CA LEU A 213 -16.35 15.45 3.53
C LEU A 213 -16.27 16.65 2.58
N ALA A 214 -16.89 17.78 2.94
CA ALA A 214 -16.79 19.00 2.13
C ALA A 214 -15.37 19.59 2.13
N ALA A 215 -14.67 19.56 3.27
CA ALA A 215 -13.28 19.98 3.37
C ALA A 215 -12.35 19.09 2.54
N LEU A 216 -12.51 17.77 2.60
CA LEU A 216 -11.73 16.81 1.79
C LEU A 216 -11.92 17.05 0.29
N VAL A 217 -13.14 17.35 -0.17
CA VAL A 217 -13.38 17.72 -1.58
C VAL A 217 -12.62 18.98 -1.97
N LYS A 218 -12.61 19.99 -1.09
CA LYS A 218 -11.92 21.26 -1.35
C LYS A 218 -10.39 21.11 -1.40
N ASP A 219 -9.83 20.27 -0.54
CA ASP A 219 -8.42 19.88 -0.53
C ASP A 219 -8.05 19.16 -1.85
N LEU A 220 -8.81 18.10 -2.18
CA LEU A 220 -8.64 17.31 -3.40
C LEU A 220 -8.82 18.07 -4.72
N ALA A 221 -9.40 19.27 -4.69
CA ALA A 221 -9.65 20.07 -5.88
C ALA A 221 -8.35 20.40 -6.65
N ASP A 222 -7.21 20.50 -5.99
CA ASP A 222 -5.92 20.73 -6.67
C ASP A 222 -5.13 19.44 -6.98
N GLY A 223 -5.73 18.28 -6.69
CA GLY A 223 -5.16 16.96 -6.95
C GLY A 223 -4.33 16.37 -5.81
N SER A 224 -4.22 17.08 -4.69
CA SER A 224 -3.50 16.67 -3.47
C SER A 224 -4.47 16.40 -2.32
N LEU A 225 -4.04 15.64 -1.32
CA LEU A 225 -4.73 15.55 -0.04
C LEU A 225 -3.73 15.95 1.06
N ASP A 226 -3.47 17.25 1.17
CA ASP A 226 -2.41 17.84 1.96
C ASP A 226 -2.88 18.96 2.89
N GLY A 227 -4.20 19.04 3.14
CA GLY A 227 -4.80 20.02 4.03
C GLY A 227 -4.87 21.43 3.44
N GLU A 228 -4.48 21.61 2.19
CA GLU A 228 -4.43 22.89 1.50
C GLU A 228 -5.28 22.86 0.22
N SER A 229 -5.70 24.03 -0.24
CA SER A 229 -6.38 24.19 -1.51
C SER A 229 -5.79 25.39 -2.21
N ALA A 230 -5.06 25.13 -3.30
CA ALA A 230 -4.27 26.14 -4.00
C ALA A 230 -3.29 26.89 -3.07
N GLY A 231 -2.67 26.18 -2.14
CA GLY A 231 -1.69 26.70 -1.18
C GLY A 231 -2.30 27.50 -0.01
N SER A 232 -3.62 27.42 0.20
CA SER A 232 -4.30 28.00 1.35
C SER A 232 -4.87 26.89 2.24
N PRO A 233 -4.65 26.92 3.55
CA PRO A 233 -5.21 25.92 4.47
C PRO A 233 -6.73 25.78 4.32
N VAL A 234 -7.20 24.53 4.35
CA VAL A 234 -8.62 24.19 4.30
C VAL A 234 -9.19 24.17 5.72
N GLU A 235 -10.31 24.87 5.93
CA GLU A 235 -11.06 24.85 7.19
C GLU A 235 -12.17 23.78 7.10
N ILE A 236 -12.32 22.96 8.13
CA ILE A 236 -13.38 21.95 8.24
C ILE A 236 -14.65 22.60 8.80
N ILE A 237 -14.52 23.15 10.00
CA ILE A 237 -15.52 23.96 10.69
C ILE A 237 -14.81 25.20 11.24
N VAL A 238 -15.57 26.20 11.68
CA VAL A 238 -15.00 27.47 12.16
C VAL A 238 -13.95 27.23 13.25
N GLY A 239 -12.69 27.55 12.95
CA GLY A 239 -11.56 27.42 13.86
C GLY A 239 -10.82 26.08 13.83
N GLU A 240 -11.31 25.07 13.10
CA GLU A 240 -10.67 23.77 12.96
C GLU A 240 -10.21 23.56 11.51
N MET A 241 -8.90 23.38 11.33
CA MET A 241 -8.27 23.24 10.01
C MET A 241 -8.05 21.77 9.66
N LEU A 242 -8.12 21.46 8.37
CA LEU A 242 -7.75 20.16 7.85
C LEU A 242 -6.23 19.98 8.01
N PRO A 243 -5.76 18.94 8.73
CA PRO A 243 -4.34 18.75 8.97
C PRO A 243 -3.57 18.48 7.67
N ILE A 244 -2.32 18.95 7.59
CA ILE A 244 -1.48 18.73 6.41
C ILE A 244 -1.08 17.25 6.19
N ASP A 245 -1.25 16.42 7.22
CA ASP A 245 -1.05 14.97 7.17
C ASP A 245 -2.38 14.20 7.09
N VAL A 246 -3.48 14.82 6.64
CA VAL A 246 -4.81 14.20 6.62
C VAL A 246 -4.85 12.88 5.82
N GLN A 247 -4.05 12.76 4.76
CA GLN A 247 -3.90 11.48 4.05
C GLN A 247 -3.36 10.37 4.97
N ASN A 248 -2.37 10.68 5.80
CA ASN A 248 -1.82 9.73 6.77
C ASN A 248 -2.84 9.41 7.87
N ARG A 249 -3.56 10.44 8.34
CA ARG A 249 -4.62 10.28 9.34
C ARG A 249 -5.76 9.42 8.84
N PHE A 250 -6.16 9.54 7.57
CA PHE A 250 -7.15 8.63 6.98
C PHE A 250 -6.67 7.18 7.03
N THR A 251 -5.41 6.92 6.66
CA THR A 251 -4.84 5.57 6.75
C THR A 251 -4.85 5.05 8.18
N THR A 252 -4.38 5.86 9.13
CA THR A 252 -4.39 5.51 10.55
C THR A 252 -5.82 5.26 11.04
N ALA A 253 -6.79 6.08 10.64
CA ALA A 253 -8.20 5.87 10.97
C ALA A 253 -8.75 4.55 10.39
N LEU A 254 -8.47 4.24 9.13
CA LEU A 254 -8.85 2.96 8.52
C LEU A 254 -8.29 1.78 9.32
N LEU A 255 -7.03 1.84 9.72
CA LEU A 255 -6.36 0.74 10.43
C LEU A 255 -6.76 0.67 11.91
N ASN A 256 -6.96 1.81 12.57
CA ASN A 256 -7.46 1.89 13.95
C ASN A 256 -8.89 1.33 14.05
N PHE A 257 -9.74 1.64 13.06
CA PHE A 257 -11.08 1.07 13.00
C PHE A 257 -11.03 -0.44 12.75
N HIS A 258 -10.18 -0.85 11.79
CA HIS A 258 -10.04 -2.24 11.40
C HIS A 258 -9.43 -3.14 12.49
N ASP A 259 -8.60 -2.60 13.39
CA ASP A 259 -7.62 -3.34 14.19
C ASP A 259 -8.20 -4.68 14.72
N THR A 260 -7.78 -5.75 14.03
CA THR A 260 -8.36 -7.11 14.09
C THR A 260 -8.04 -7.86 15.38
N GLY A 261 -7.42 -7.19 16.34
CA GLY A 261 -6.98 -7.78 17.60
C GLY A 261 -5.99 -8.94 17.48
N LEU A 262 -5.31 -9.06 16.34
CA LEU A 262 -4.19 -9.98 16.17
C LEU A 262 -3.04 -9.54 17.11
N MET A 263 -2.93 -10.28 18.22
CA MET A 263 -2.03 -10.10 19.38
C MET A 263 -2.55 -9.24 20.54
N GLY A 264 -3.87 -9.20 20.75
CA GLY A 264 -4.44 -8.77 22.04
C GLY A 264 -4.76 -7.28 22.15
N ASP A 265 -4.71 -6.54 21.05
CA ASP A 265 -5.37 -5.24 20.95
C ASP A 265 -6.87 -5.45 20.77
N VAL A 266 -7.70 -4.68 21.49
CA VAL A 266 -9.16 -4.89 21.52
C VAL A 266 -9.83 -3.54 21.35
N HIS A 267 -9.80 -3.03 20.12
CA HIS A 267 -10.54 -1.86 19.69
C HIS A 267 -11.26 -2.27 18.39
N GLY A 268 -12.45 -2.87 18.34
CA GLY A 268 -13.58 -2.91 19.26
C GLY A 268 -14.91 -2.76 18.50
N ASN A 269 -14.89 -2.25 17.26
CA ASN A 269 -16.09 -2.00 16.45
C ASN A 269 -16.10 -2.68 15.08
N ASP A 270 -14.96 -2.97 14.43
CA ASP A 270 -14.96 -3.73 13.18
C ASP A 270 -15.35 -5.21 13.40
N GLN A 271 -16.49 -5.61 12.85
CA GLN A 271 -17.01 -6.98 12.86
C GLN A 271 -17.03 -7.62 11.47
N THR A 272 -16.43 -7.00 10.45
CA THR A 272 -16.37 -7.51 9.07
C THR A 272 -15.71 -8.88 8.97
N GLY A 273 -14.73 -9.15 9.84
CA GLY A 273 -13.92 -10.36 9.82
C GLY A 273 -12.96 -10.41 8.63
N LEU A 274 -12.73 -9.28 7.96
CA LEU A 274 -11.68 -9.17 6.95
C LEU A 274 -10.31 -9.31 7.63
N THR A 275 -9.35 -9.88 6.91
CA THR A 275 -7.96 -9.94 7.35
C THR A 275 -7.14 -8.82 6.70
N SER A 276 -5.93 -8.55 7.21
CA SER A 276 -5.06 -7.44 6.73
C SER A 276 -4.76 -7.44 5.23
N ASP A 277 -4.81 -8.60 4.57
CA ASP A 277 -4.65 -8.77 3.11
C ASP A 277 -5.94 -8.54 2.32
N MET A 278 -7.10 -8.55 3.00
CA MET A 278 -8.42 -8.36 2.39
C MET A 278 -8.88 -6.89 2.41
N ILE A 279 -8.21 -6.00 3.14
CA ILE A 279 -8.56 -4.56 3.18
C ILE A 279 -8.05 -3.75 1.98
N GLY A 280 -7.34 -4.41 1.06
CA GLY A 280 -6.80 -3.82 -0.16
C GLY A 280 -5.44 -3.16 0.04
N VAL A 281 -5.09 -2.23 -0.86
CA VAL A 281 -3.85 -1.47 -0.81
C VAL A 281 -4.07 -0.22 0.02
N ILE A 282 -3.21 0.00 1.00
CA ILE A 282 -3.23 1.18 1.86
C ILE A 282 -2.59 2.37 1.12
N PRO A 283 -3.20 3.57 1.14
CA PRO A 283 -2.59 4.75 0.54
C PRO A 283 -1.30 5.11 1.29
N PHE A 284 -0.26 5.41 0.52
CA PHE A 284 1.04 5.75 1.07
C PHE A 284 1.18 7.27 1.22
N ALA A 285 0.72 7.80 2.35
CA ALA A 285 0.96 9.18 2.74
C ALA A 285 2.45 9.40 3.06
N LYS A 286 2.97 10.57 2.66
CA LYS A 286 4.39 10.91 2.83
C LYS A 286 4.65 11.92 3.94
N VAL A 287 3.61 12.54 4.50
CA VAL A 287 3.75 13.51 5.58
C VAL A 287 3.00 12.97 6.78
N ALA A 288 3.64 13.05 7.94
CA ALA A 288 3.02 12.71 9.22
C ALA A 288 3.44 13.71 10.29
N LEU A 289 2.52 14.04 11.20
CA LEU A 289 2.77 14.94 12.31
C LEU A 289 2.95 14.16 13.62
N THR A 290 3.77 14.75 14.48
CA THR A 290 3.89 14.40 15.90
C THR A 290 3.54 15.63 16.74
N SER A 291 3.75 15.58 18.06
CA SER A 291 3.47 16.75 18.90
C SER A 291 4.41 17.92 18.59
N ASN A 292 5.66 17.63 18.22
CA ASN A 292 6.68 18.65 18.02
C ASN A 292 7.29 18.68 16.61
N TYR A 293 7.09 17.63 15.80
CA TYR A 293 7.73 17.49 14.50
C TYR A 293 6.75 17.21 13.37
N LYS A 294 7.08 17.75 12.20
CA LYS A 294 6.62 17.31 10.90
C LYS A 294 7.69 16.39 10.31
N ILE A 295 7.28 15.18 9.94
CA ILE A 295 8.15 14.16 9.36
C ILE A 295 7.66 13.87 7.95
N GLU A 296 8.54 14.07 6.97
CA GLU A 296 8.28 13.80 5.56
C GLU A 296 9.12 12.60 5.10
N TYR A 297 8.46 11.57 4.58
CA TYR A 297 9.08 10.48 3.84
C TYR A 297 9.38 10.96 2.42
N VAL A 298 10.68 11.07 2.11
CA VAL A 298 11.18 11.41 0.78
C VAL A 298 11.69 10.12 0.12
N PRO A 299 10.97 9.56 -0.87
CA PRO A 299 11.41 8.36 -1.56
C PRO A 299 12.80 8.53 -2.18
N GLY A 300 13.58 7.45 -2.21
CA GLY A 300 14.83 7.42 -2.95
C GLY A 300 14.62 7.40 -4.47
N MET A 301 15.65 6.97 -5.20
CA MET A 301 15.59 6.88 -6.68
C MET A 301 14.53 5.89 -7.19
N MET A 302 14.07 4.98 -6.35
CA MET A 302 13.04 3.98 -6.68
C MET A 302 12.04 3.89 -5.53
N ASP A 303 10.79 3.55 -5.87
CA ASP A 303 9.76 3.21 -4.88
C ASP A 303 10.17 1.98 -4.07
N ALA A 304 9.55 1.81 -2.90
CA ALA A 304 9.84 0.69 -2.01
C ALA A 304 9.56 -0.65 -2.70
N MET A 305 10.50 -1.58 -2.58
CA MET A 305 10.43 -2.92 -3.16
C MET A 305 10.99 -3.97 -2.22
N GLU A 306 10.61 -5.24 -2.45
CA GLU A 306 11.22 -6.38 -1.78
C GLU A 306 12.75 -6.32 -1.95
N GLY A 307 13.47 -6.54 -0.85
CA GLY A 307 14.91 -6.32 -0.77
C GLY A 307 15.23 -4.95 -0.20
N LYS A 308 16.31 -4.34 -0.70
CA LYS A 308 16.80 -3.06 -0.20
C LYS A 308 15.91 -1.91 -0.67
N THR A 309 15.46 -1.08 0.27
CA THR A 309 14.86 0.23 0.02
C THR A 309 15.64 1.30 0.77
N MET A 310 16.00 2.38 0.07
CA MET A 310 16.59 3.58 0.65
C MET A 310 15.65 4.75 0.45
N PHE A 311 15.55 5.59 1.48
CA PHE A 311 14.75 6.81 1.48
C PHE A 311 15.35 7.79 2.48
N THR A 312 14.86 9.03 2.44
CA THR A 312 15.25 10.07 3.38
C THR A 312 14.03 10.44 4.22
N LEU A 313 14.22 10.59 5.53
CA LEU A 313 13.26 11.26 6.39
C LEU A 313 13.68 12.71 6.56
N ARG A 314 12.82 13.64 6.18
CA ARG A 314 13.00 15.06 6.48
C ARG A 314 12.21 15.41 7.73
N ILE A 315 12.90 15.89 8.76
CA ILE A 315 12.32 16.21 10.06
C ILE A 315 12.46 17.71 10.30
N THR A 316 11.32 18.38 10.40
CA THR A 316 11.20 19.80 10.75
C THR A 316 10.38 19.99 12.02
N ASP A 317 10.62 21.07 12.75
CA ASP A 317 9.77 21.47 13.87
C ASP A 317 8.47 22.16 13.40
N ALA A 318 7.64 22.59 14.34
CA ALA A 318 6.39 23.31 14.06
C ALA A 318 6.57 24.69 13.40
N ALA A 319 7.81 25.22 13.32
CA ALA A 319 8.17 26.44 12.61
C ALA A 319 8.88 26.15 11.27
N ASP A 320 8.73 24.91 10.77
CA ASP A 320 9.37 24.38 9.57
C ASP A 320 10.91 24.51 9.59
N GLN A 321 11.54 24.54 10.78
CA GLN A 321 12.99 24.54 10.91
C GLN A 321 13.52 23.12 10.94
N ALA A 322 14.59 22.86 10.17
CA ALA A 322 15.28 21.58 10.14
C ALA A 322 15.79 21.17 11.53
N VAL A 323 15.49 19.95 11.95
CA VAL A 323 15.90 19.41 13.26
C VAL A 323 17.10 18.48 13.10
N THR A 324 18.23 18.87 13.69
CA THR A 324 19.50 18.14 13.61
C THR A 324 19.82 17.37 14.88
N GLY A 325 20.67 16.34 14.78
CA GLY A 325 21.24 15.63 15.94
C GLY A 325 20.29 14.64 16.59
N LEU A 326 19.21 14.25 15.90
CA LEU A 326 18.31 13.20 16.36
C LEU A 326 18.91 11.82 16.08
N THR A 327 18.49 10.84 16.87
CA THR A 327 18.64 9.41 16.53
C THR A 327 17.29 8.91 16.06
N ALA A 328 17.04 8.98 14.75
CA ALA A 328 15.80 8.49 14.17
C ALA A 328 15.87 6.95 14.01
N GLY A 329 15.04 6.24 14.76
CA GLY A 329 14.96 4.77 14.73
C GLY A 329 13.82 4.28 13.86
N LEU A 330 13.94 3.06 13.32
CA LEU A 330 12.91 2.43 12.49
C LEU A 330 12.40 1.13 13.09
N MET A 331 11.07 0.99 13.12
CA MET A 331 10.38 -0.24 13.50
C MET A 331 9.45 -0.68 12.37
N PRO A 332 10.00 -1.33 11.32
CA PRO A 332 9.18 -1.89 10.26
C PRO A 332 8.45 -3.14 10.74
N MET A 333 7.17 -3.25 10.44
CA MET A 333 6.31 -4.38 10.74
C MET A 333 5.42 -4.68 9.54
N MET A 334 5.36 -5.93 9.11
CA MET A 334 4.38 -6.39 8.12
C MET A 334 3.19 -7.01 8.82
N HIS A 335 1.99 -6.61 8.41
CA HIS A 335 0.73 -7.13 8.88
C HIS A 335 0.12 -7.98 7.78
N MET A 336 0.11 -9.29 7.98
CA MET A 336 -0.51 -10.26 7.06
C MET A 336 -1.81 -10.81 7.67
N SER A 337 -2.43 -11.77 6.97
CA SER A 337 -3.69 -12.36 7.38
C SER A 337 -3.67 -13.02 8.77
N ALA A 338 -2.60 -13.73 9.10
CA ALA A 338 -2.50 -14.51 10.34
C ALA A 338 -1.22 -14.25 11.14
N HIS A 339 -0.29 -13.47 10.60
CA HIS A 339 1.04 -13.28 11.17
C HIS A 339 1.48 -11.82 11.02
N LYS A 340 2.32 -11.40 11.95
CA LYS A 340 3.09 -10.17 11.85
C LYS A 340 4.57 -10.53 11.87
N HIS A 341 5.38 -9.83 11.10
CA HIS A 341 6.84 -9.98 11.17
C HIS A 341 7.54 -8.65 10.85
N SER A 342 8.70 -8.45 11.45
CA SER A 342 9.58 -7.32 11.13
C SER A 342 10.47 -7.63 9.93
N THR A 343 11.41 -6.74 9.67
CA THR A 343 12.40 -6.85 8.60
C THR A 343 13.71 -6.22 9.06
N PRO A 344 14.87 -6.68 8.58
CA PRO A 344 16.12 -6.01 8.88
C PRO A 344 16.09 -4.54 8.44
N ASN A 345 16.62 -3.66 9.27
CA ASN A 345 16.80 -2.24 8.95
C ASN A 345 18.12 -1.75 9.57
N LEU A 346 18.63 -0.62 9.09
CA LEU A 346 19.87 -0.01 9.58
C LEU A 346 19.64 1.32 10.29
N ASP A 347 18.44 1.51 10.85
CA ASP A 347 17.94 2.79 11.34
C ASP A 347 18.19 3.92 10.32
N CYS A 348 18.14 5.17 10.78
CA CYS A 348 18.45 6.33 9.96
C CYS A 348 19.69 7.04 10.49
N VAL A 349 20.53 7.51 9.57
CA VAL A 349 21.73 8.31 9.88
C VAL A 349 21.55 9.74 9.38
N PRO A 350 22.07 10.76 10.08
CA PRO A 350 22.01 12.13 9.58
C PRO A 350 22.64 12.26 8.18
N ALA A 351 21.91 12.89 7.26
CA ALA A 351 22.38 13.18 5.91
C ALA A 351 23.26 14.44 5.88
N ILE A 352 23.68 14.85 4.68
CA ILE A 352 24.48 16.08 4.48
C ILE A 352 23.62 17.34 4.68
N THR A 353 22.32 17.26 4.37
CA THR A 353 21.37 18.35 4.54
C THR A 353 20.83 18.32 5.97
N ASP A 354 20.85 19.47 6.65
CA ASP A 354 20.27 19.59 7.99
C ASP A 354 18.78 19.19 7.98
N GLY A 355 18.38 18.36 8.95
CA GLY A 355 17.02 17.86 9.06
C GLY A 355 16.71 16.61 8.22
N ASP A 356 17.58 16.26 7.27
CA ASP A 356 17.45 15.05 6.47
C ASP A 356 18.19 13.87 7.15
N TYR A 357 17.58 12.69 7.16
CA TYR A 357 18.14 11.46 7.70
C TYR A 357 18.02 10.33 6.66
N ASP A 358 19.14 9.75 6.25
CA ASP A 358 19.19 8.66 5.28
C ASP A 358 18.88 7.32 5.97
N CYS A 359 17.84 6.66 5.50
CA CYS A 359 17.28 5.45 6.09
C CYS A 359 17.43 4.27 5.14
N THR A 360 17.67 3.07 5.69
CA THR A 360 17.71 1.83 4.91
C THR A 360 16.89 0.73 5.56
N VAL A 361 15.98 0.15 4.80
CA VAL A 361 15.14 -0.99 5.20
C VAL A 361 15.29 -2.11 4.18
N TYR A 362 15.37 -3.35 4.65
CA TYR A 362 15.50 -4.54 3.83
C TYR A 362 14.22 -5.37 3.89
N TYR A 363 13.20 -5.00 3.11
CA TYR A 363 11.90 -5.67 3.12
C TYR A 363 11.99 -7.14 2.72
N LEU A 364 11.47 -8.02 3.57
CA LEU A 364 11.52 -9.47 3.37
C LEU A 364 10.50 -10.00 2.37
N MET A 365 9.48 -9.21 2.04
CA MET A 365 8.47 -9.58 1.06
C MET A 365 7.63 -8.36 0.64
N PRO A 366 6.96 -8.41 -0.51
CA PRO A 366 6.10 -7.31 -0.96
C PRO A 366 4.79 -7.26 -0.17
N SER A 367 4.25 -6.05 0.02
CA SER A 367 2.85 -5.86 0.44
C SER A 367 1.88 -5.93 -0.74
N VAL A 368 2.36 -5.72 -1.97
CA VAL A 368 1.53 -5.79 -3.18
C VAL A 368 2.19 -6.64 -4.26
N MET A 369 1.46 -7.65 -4.72
CA MET A 369 1.88 -8.53 -5.81
C MET A 369 1.88 -7.79 -7.15
N ALA A 370 2.59 -8.33 -8.16
CA ALA A 370 2.58 -7.77 -9.51
C ALA A 370 1.17 -7.68 -10.14
N THR A 371 0.22 -8.48 -9.67
CA THR A 371 -1.20 -8.45 -10.07
C THR A 371 -1.99 -7.31 -9.41
N GLY A 372 -1.41 -6.56 -8.48
CA GLY A 372 -2.10 -5.55 -7.67
C GLY A 372 -2.81 -6.11 -6.44
N MET A 373 -2.78 -7.43 -6.22
CA MET A 373 -3.37 -8.05 -5.03
C MET A 373 -2.53 -7.73 -3.78
N SER A 374 -3.20 -7.36 -2.69
CA SER A 374 -2.59 -7.12 -1.39
C SER A 374 -2.15 -8.43 -0.74
N MET A 375 -1.00 -8.40 -0.07
CA MET A 375 -0.48 -9.49 0.79
C MET A 375 -0.52 -9.10 2.27
N GLY A 376 -1.18 -7.97 2.58
CA GLY A 376 -1.03 -7.25 3.83
C GLY A 376 -0.46 -5.86 3.60
N TYR A 377 -0.04 -5.19 4.67
CA TYR A 377 0.59 -3.88 4.60
C TYR A 377 1.86 -3.83 5.46
N TRP A 378 2.79 -2.96 5.06
CA TRP A 378 3.93 -2.60 5.89
C TRP A 378 3.58 -1.36 6.69
N GLU A 379 3.72 -1.47 8.00
CA GLU A 379 3.77 -0.37 8.95
C GLU A 379 5.24 -0.01 9.19
N LEU A 380 5.60 1.25 8.96
CA LEU A 380 6.93 1.77 9.25
C LEU A 380 6.81 2.82 10.35
N THR A 381 6.98 2.38 11.59
CA THR A 381 7.00 3.29 12.73
C THR A 381 8.37 3.95 12.84
N VAL A 382 8.38 5.27 12.78
CA VAL A 382 9.55 6.13 12.90
C VAL A 382 9.58 6.68 14.32
N MET A 383 10.66 6.37 15.03
CA MET A 383 10.91 6.90 16.38
C MET A 383 11.75 8.18 16.24
N ALA A 384 11.15 9.33 16.51
CA ALA A 384 11.84 10.60 16.63
C ALA A 384 12.43 10.78 18.05
N ALA A 385 13.08 11.91 18.32
CA ALA A 385 13.60 12.17 19.66
C ALA A 385 12.48 12.35 20.69
N MET A 386 12.87 12.24 21.97
CA MET A 386 11.98 12.45 23.13
C MET A 386 10.83 11.44 23.25
N GLY A 387 10.91 10.31 22.55
CA GLY A 387 9.91 9.24 22.61
C GLY A 387 8.68 9.50 21.74
N GLU A 388 8.71 10.52 20.88
CA GLU A 388 7.68 10.74 19.88
C GLU A 388 7.86 9.76 18.72
N SER A 389 6.74 9.27 18.20
CA SER A 389 6.72 8.37 17.06
C SER A 389 5.61 8.75 16.10
N THR A 390 5.81 8.42 14.84
CA THR A 390 4.78 8.46 13.82
C THR A 390 4.91 7.26 12.90
N THR A 391 3.92 7.03 12.06
CA THR A 391 3.83 5.81 11.27
C THR A 391 3.54 6.13 9.82
N PHE A 392 4.23 5.42 8.94
CA PHE A 392 4.03 5.44 7.49
C PHE A 392 3.64 4.06 6.98
N TYR A 393 2.95 4.01 5.85
CA TYR A 393 2.49 2.75 5.25
C TYR A 393 3.03 2.56 3.83
N PRO A 394 4.35 2.30 3.68
CA PRO A 394 4.96 2.20 2.36
C PRO A 394 4.39 1.04 1.56
N LYS A 395 4.05 1.31 0.30
CA LYS A 395 3.68 0.29 -0.66
C LYS A 395 4.94 -0.42 -1.17
N VAL A 396 5.19 -1.63 -0.68
CA VAL A 396 6.35 -2.43 -1.06
C VAL A 396 5.96 -3.37 -2.21
N MET A 397 6.52 -3.09 -3.38
CA MET A 397 6.25 -3.87 -4.59
C MET A 397 7.13 -5.12 -4.66
N MET A 398 6.67 -6.14 -5.37
CA MET A 398 7.51 -7.28 -5.72
C MET A 398 8.70 -6.80 -6.58
N ALA A 399 9.91 -7.22 -6.22
CA ALA A 399 11.09 -6.90 -7.02
C ALA A 399 10.94 -7.49 -8.43
N MET A 400 11.25 -6.69 -9.45
CA MET A 400 11.27 -7.14 -10.85
C MET A 400 12.72 -7.16 -11.35
N GLY A 401 13.12 -8.24 -12.02
CA GLY A 401 14.47 -8.40 -12.57
C GLY A 401 15.39 -9.14 -11.61
N ASP A 402 16.43 -8.45 -11.13
CA ASP A 402 17.48 -9.03 -10.30
C ASP A 402 16.94 -9.63 -9.01
N THR A 403 17.58 -10.70 -8.54
CA THR A 403 17.23 -11.35 -7.27
C THR A 403 17.53 -10.38 -6.11
N PRO A 404 16.50 -9.95 -5.35
CA PRO A 404 16.70 -8.96 -4.29
C PRO A 404 17.37 -9.55 -3.05
N LYS A 405 17.12 -10.84 -2.78
CA LYS A 405 17.65 -11.57 -1.64
C LYS A 405 17.61 -13.07 -1.85
N VAL A 406 18.37 -13.78 -1.03
CA VAL A 406 18.41 -15.24 -0.95
C VAL A 406 18.54 -15.66 0.52
N THR A 407 18.18 -16.91 0.82
CA THR A 407 18.27 -17.45 2.18
C THR A 407 19.17 -18.68 2.22
N LEU A 408 20.06 -18.73 3.19
CA LEU A 408 20.80 -19.91 3.61
C LEU A 408 20.44 -20.23 5.07
N LYS A 409 20.63 -21.47 5.51
CA LYS A 409 20.19 -21.97 6.81
C LYS A 409 21.33 -22.58 7.60
N GLY A 410 21.26 -22.43 8.91
CA GLY A 410 22.04 -23.20 9.86
C GLY A 410 21.74 -24.69 9.76
N GLN A 411 22.75 -25.53 10.03
CA GLN A 411 22.55 -26.97 10.00
C GLN A 411 21.75 -27.45 11.21
N ALA A 412 20.86 -28.41 10.96
CA ALA A 412 20.01 -28.99 11.99
C ALA A 412 20.85 -29.53 13.18
N GLY A 413 20.55 -29.04 14.38
CA GLY A 413 21.19 -29.46 15.64
C GLY A 413 22.50 -28.75 15.99
N SER A 414 22.98 -27.82 15.17
CA SER A 414 24.18 -27.02 15.49
C SER A 414 23.95 -25.52 15.41
N ASP A 415 23.09 -25.06 14.51
CA ASP A 415 22.75 -23.64 14.38
C ASP A 415 21.23 -23.45 14.22
N MET A 416 20.59 -23.34 15.37
CA MET A 416 19.15 -23.34 15.54
C MET A 416 18.70 -22.08 16.29
N ILE A 417 17.40 -21.79 16.18
CA ILE A 417 16.66 -20.83 16.98
C ILE A 417 15.37 -21.48 17.49
N ALA A 418 14.76 -20.90 18.51
CA ALA A 418 13.44 -21.32 18.97
C ALA A 418 12.38 -21.01 17.90
N GLY A 419 11.62 -22.01 17.48
CA GLY A 419 10.45 -21.87 16.61
C GLY A 419 9.14 -22.16 17.35
N MET A 420 8.01 -21.87 16.69
CA MET A 420 6.67 -22.04 17.28
C MET A 420 6.36 -23.50 17.68
N LEU A 421 6.92 -24.48 16.97
CA LEU A 421 6.69 -25.91 17.19
C LEU A 421 7.95 -26.63 17.72
N GLY A 422 8.93 -25.88 18.22
CA GLY A 422 10.26 -26.37 18.62
C GLY A 422 11.36 -25.75 17.77
N ASP A 423 12.58 -26.26 17.92
CA ASP A 423 13.77 -25.69 17.29
C ASP A 423 13.67 -25.72 15.76
N MET A 424 14.12 -24.63 15.14
CA MET A 424 14.23 -24.52 13.69
C MET A 424 15.61 -23.98 13.30
N SER A 425 16.10 -24.38 12.12
CA SER A 425 17.36 -23.85 11.60
C SER A 425 17.32 -22.33 11.50
N ARG A 426 18.39 -21.68 11.94
CA ARG A 426 18.54 -20.23 11.81
C ARG A 426 18.60 -19.83 10.33
N ASN A 427 17.78 -18.87 9.91
CA ASN A 427 17.82 -18.36 8.55
C ASN A 427 18.79 -17.17 8.46
N TYR A 428 19.77 -17.26 7.56
CA TYR A 428 20.62 -16.17 7.13
C TYR A 428 20.09 -15.62 5.82
N ILE A 429 19.73 -14.35 5.83
CA ILE A 429 19.11 -13.67 4.70
C ILE A 429 20.15 -12.73 4.12
N LEU A 430 20.53 -13.00 2.88
CA LEU A 430 21.56 -12.26 2.17
C LEU A 430 20.85 -11.36 1.15
N PHE A 431 20.92 -10.06 1.34
CA PHE A 431 20.33 -9.05 0.46
C PHE A 431 21.34 -8.59 -0.58
N ASN A 432 20.87 -8.46 -1.82
CA ASN A 432 21.62 -7.82 -2.89
C ASN A 432 21.67 -6.31 -2.60
N GLU A 433 22.85 -5.81 -2.24
CA GLU A 433 23.04 -4.41 -1.86
C GLU A 433 23.37 -3.56 -3.09
N SER A 434 24.26 -4.05 -3.96
CA SER A 434 24.55 -3.45 -5.27
C SER A 434 25.50 -4.34 -6.10
N LEU A 435 25.39 -4.21 -7.43
CA LEU A 435 26.37 -4.69 -8.39
C LEU A 435 26.96 -3.50 -9.16
N THR A 436 28.25 -3.22 -8.98
CA THR A 436 28.93 -2.06 -9.57
C THR A 436 30.19 -2.46 -10.32
N GLY A 437 30.85 -1.49 -10.96
CA GLY A 437 32.04 -1.70 -11.80
C GLY A 437 31.67 -2.09 -13.23
N THR A 438 32.68 -2.32 -14.08
CA THR A 438 32.53 -2.62 -15.52
C THR A 438 33.45 -3.76 -15.96
N GLY A 439 33.04 -4.52 -16.97
CA GLY A 439 33.85 -5.62 -17.52
C GLY A 439 34.25 -6.63 -16.45
N ASN A 440 35.54 -6.99 -16.39
CA ASN A 440 36.11 -7.99 -15.46
C ASN A 440 36.47 -7.43 -14.07
N ALA A 441 35.99 -6.23 -13.75
CA ALA A 441 36.25 -5.55 -12.48
C ALA A 441 34.94 -5.29 -11.71
N ARG A 442 33.98 -6.22 -11.80
CA ARG A 442 32.71 -6.08 -11.07
C ARG A 442 32.91 -6.24 -9.57
N LYS A 443 32.09 -5.51 -8.83
CA LYS A 443 32.00 -5.57 -7.37
C LYS A 443 30.56 -5.89 -6.99
N PHE A 444 30.39 -6.92 -6.18
CA PHE A 444 29.08 -7.31 -5.66
C PHE A 444 29.06 -7.10 -4.15
N LYS A 445 28.18 -6.22 -3.69
CA LYS A 445 28.00 -5.93 -2.27
C LYS A 445 26.74 -6.65 -1.79
N MET A 446 26.81 -7.20 -0.58
CA MET A 446 25.70 -7.87 0.10
C MET A 446 25.54 -7.34 1.51
N PHE A 447 24.32 -7.37 2.03
CA PHE A 447 24.00 -7.21 3.45
C PHE A 447 23.48 -8.55 4.00
N ILE A 448 23.97 -8.98 5.16
CA ILE A 448 23.58 -10.27 5.75
C ILE A 448 22.95 -10.03 7.12
N ALA A 449 21.73 -10.52 7.29
CA ALA A 449 21.01 -10.53 8.57
C ALA A 449 20.59 -11.95 8.95
N ALA A 450 20.49 -12.25 10.25
CA ALA A 450 19.97 -13.51 10.75
C ALA A 450 18.57 -13.31 11.31
N MET A 451 17.65 -14.21 10.98
CA MET A 451 16.35 -14.25 11.61
C MET A 451 16.50 -14.97 12.96
N GLU A 452 16.35 -14.22 14.05
CA GLU A 452 16.37 -14.74 15.42
C GLU A 452 14.95 -14.98 15.94
N SER A 453 14.00 -14.18 15.46
CA SER A 453 12.57 -14.38 15.65
C SER A 453 11.82 -13.70 14.49
N MET A 454 10.48 -13.78 14.49
CA MET A 454 9.67 -12.98 13.56
C MET A 454 9.85 -11.46 13.76
N MET A 455 10.46 -11.03 14.86
CA MET A 455 10.61 -9.63 15.24
C MET A 455 12.06 -9.14 15.28
N SER A 456 13.03 -10.03 15.08
CA SER A 456 14.45 -9.72 15.29
C SER A 456 15.30 -10.24 14.14
N TYR A 457 15.92 -9.29 13.44
CA TYR A 457 16.76 -9.55 12.26
C TYR A 457 18.12 -8.84 12.36
N PRO A 458 18.95 -9.13 13.39
CA PRO A 458 20.23 -8.47 13.56
C PRO A 458 21.19 -8.70 12.38
N PRO A 459 22.04 -7.72 12.05
CA PRO A 459 23.12 -7.90 11.09
C PRO A 459 24.13 -8.95 11.57
N VAL A 460 24.70 -9.71 10.63
CA VAL A 460 25.65 -10.80 10.92
C VAL A 460 27.06 -10.41 10.46
N TYR A 461 27.97 -10.32 11.42
CA TYR A 461 29.37 -9.91 11.24
C TYR A 461 30.24 -10.57 12.30
N VAL A 462 31.56 -10.57 12.12
CA VAL A 462 32.49 -11.15 13.09
C VAL A 462 32.48 -10.35 14.40
N GLY A 463 32.18 -11.03 15.50
CA GLY A 463 32.00 -10.44 16.83
C GLY A 463 30.54 -10.17 17.20
N ALA A 464 29.59 -10.31 16.27
CA ALA A 464 28.17 -10.24 16.59
C ALA A 464 27.77 -11.38 17.55
N VAL A 465 26.84 -11.10 18.47
CA VAL A 465 26.16 -12.12 19.28
C VAL A 465 24.71 -12.13 18.85
N LEU A 466 24.27 -13.28 18.36
CA LEU A 466 22.91 -13.52 17.89
C LEU A 466 22.11 -14.24 18.99
N ASN A 467 20.79 -14.07 18.99
CA ASN A 467 19.85 -14.50 20.05
C ASN A 467 20.30 -14.16 21.48
N VAL A 468 20.81 -12.95 21.69
CA VAL A 468 21.36 -12.52 22.99
C VAL A 468 20.38 -12.81 24.13
N GLY A 469 20.86 -13.51 25.16
CA GLY A 469 20.08 -13.83 26.35
C GLY A 469 19.26 -15.12 26.28
N ASP A 470 19.21 -15.81 25.14
CA ASP A 470 18.66 -17.17 25.03
C ASP A 470 19.78 -18.20 25.24
N MET A 471 19.83 -18.84 26.41
CA MET A 471 20.92 -19.76 26.77
C MET A 471 21.06 -20.97 25.84
N ASP A 472 19.99 -21.39 25.16
CA ASP A 472 19.98 -22.58 24.33
C ASP A 472 20.32 -22.28 22.87
N HIS A 473 20.19 -21.01 22.45
CA HIS A 473 20.29 -20.59 21.05
C HIS A 473 21.21 -19.37 20.81
N GLU A 474 21.81 -18.80 21.85
CA GLU A 474 22.78 -17.70 21.69
C GLU A 474 23.99 -18.15 20.87
N LEU A 475 24.34 -17.38 19.85
CA LEU A 475 25.44 -17.69 18.94
C LEU A 475 26.39 -16.50 18.82
N THR A 476 27.60 -16.64 19.36
CA THR A 476 28.68 -15.69 19.09
C THR A 476 29.33 -16.01 17.75
N VAL A 477 29.33 -15.06 16.81
CA VAL A 477 29.98 -15.17 15.51
C VAL A 477 31.48 -14.93 15.66
N SER A 478 32.24 -16.00 15.93
CA SER A 478 33.70 -15.94 16.12
C SER A 478 34.48 -15.89 14.81
N THR A 479 33.96 -16.55 13.77
CA THR A 479 34.52 -16.56 12.43
C THR A 479 33.39 -16.54 11.41
N MET A 480 33.58 -15.81 10.33
CA MET A 480 32.64 -15.77 9.21
C MET A 480 33.41 -15.69 7.90
N THR A 481 32.92 -16.37 6.87
CA THR A 481 33.49 -16.28 5.53
C THR A 481 32.37 -16.30 4.51
N VAL A 482 32.38 -15.30 3.63
CA VAL A 482 31.47 -15.20 2.48
C VAL A 482 32.29 -15.43 1.22
N GLU A 483 31.84 -16.35 0.38
CA GLU A 483 32.51 -16.72 -0.86
C GLU A 483 31.54 -16.57 -2.04
N VAL A 484 32.02 -16.02 -3.15
CA VAL A 484 31.22 -15.67 -4.32
C VAL A 484 31.83 -16.27 -5.59
N SER A 485 30.99 -16.77 -6.49
CA SER A 485 31.41 -17.32 -7.80
C SER A 485 30.46 -16.89 -8.91
N THR A 486 30.99 -16.70 -10.12
CA THR A 486 30.20 -16.51 -11.36
C THR A 486 30.28 -17.74 -12.27
N VAL A 487 30.96 -18.81 -11.83
CA VAL A 487 31.06 -20.08 -12.57
C VAL A 487 29.73 -20.82 -12.43
N ALA A 488 29.14 -21.24 -13.55
CA ALA A 488 27.80 -21.85 -13.59
C ALA A 488 27.59 -23.05 -12.65
N VAL A 489 28.65 -23.80 -12.35
CA VAL A 489 28.65 -24.90 -11.36
C VAL A 489 29.99 -24.87 -10.61
N PRO A 490 30.10 -24.13 -9.50
CA PRO A 490 31.35 -24.02 -8.77
C PRO A 490 31.64 -25.33 -8.03
N ALA A 491 32.84 -25.88 -8.21
CA ALA A 491 33.23 -27.18 -7.64
C ALA A 491 34.63 -27.17 -7.01
N ALA A 492 35.57 -26.40 -7.57
CA ALA A 492 36.92 -26.27 -7.05
C ALA A 492 37.02 -25.06 -6.10
N PRO A 493 37.91 -25.09 -5.09
CA PRO A 493 38.18 -23.93 -4.24
C PRO A 493 38.59 -22.67 -5.03
N SER A 494 39.22 -22.84 -6.20
CA SER A 494 39.62 -21.73 -7.10
C SER A 494 38.46 -21.04 -7.80
N ASP A 495 37.27 -21.65 -7.82
CA ASP A 495 36.08 -21.06 -8.44
C ASP A 495 35.46 -19.98 -7.55
N TRP A 496 35.89 -19.91 -6.29
CA TRP A 496 35.35 -19.04 -5.26
C TRP A 496 36.27 -17.87 -4.98
N LYS A 497 35.69 -16.68 -4.83
CA LYS A 497 36.37 -15.48 -4.34
C LYS A 497 35.82 -15.13 -2.96
N THR A 498 36.71 -14.96 -2.00
CA THR A 498 36.33 -14.48 -0.67
C THR A 498 35.92 -13.01 -0.76
N ALA A 499 34.76 -12.68 -0.19
CA ALA A 499 34.31 -11.32 -0.02
C ALA A 499 34.93 -10.72 1.25
N ASP A 500 35.27 -9.43 1.19
CA ASP A 500 35.79 -8.69 2.33
C ASP A 500 34.63 -8.17 3.19
N GLU A 501 34.73 -8.33 4.50
CA GLU A 501 33.81 -7.72 5.46
C GLU A 501 34.00 -6.20 5.49
N ASP A 502 32.90 -5.46 5.64
CA ASP A 502 32.98 -4.02 5.81
C ASP A 502 33.69 -3.65 7.13
N PRO A 503 34.67 -2.71 7.11
CA PRO A 503 35.45 -2.34 8.29
C PRO A 503 34.62 -1.85 9.49
N SER A 504 33.38 -1.42 9.27
CA SER A 504 32.49 -0.94 10.31
C SER A 504 31.77 -2.05 11.09
N ALA A 505 31.99 -3.34 10.75
CA ALA A 505 31.33 -4.48 11.38
C ALA A 505 29.80 -4.35 11.36
N SER A 506 29.26 -4.06 10.18
CA SER A 506 27.84 -3.69 9.98
C SER A 506 27.01 -4.77 9.28
N GLY A 507 27.57 -5.96 9.04
CA GLY A 507 26.94 -7.02 8.25
C GLY A 507 27.05 -6.88 6.73
N TYR A 508 27.84 -5.91 6.23
CA TYR A 508 28.13 -5.75 4.81
C TYR A 508 29.33 -6.58 4.36
N TRP A 509 29.25 -7.12 3.16
CA TRP A 509 30.29 -7.94 2.52
C TRP A 509 30.48 -7.54 1.06
N LEU A 510 31.74 -7.42 0.61
CA LEU A 510 32.09 -6.96 -0.73
C LEU A 510 32.97 -7.98 -1.46
N ALA A 511 32.43 -8.63 -2.49
CA ALA A 511 33.22 -9.40 -3.43
C ALA A 511 33.73 -8.51 -4.57
N THR A 512 35.01 -8.62 -4.92
CA THR A 512 35.61 -7.80 -5.99
C THR A 512 36.23 -8.64 -7.10
N GLY A 513 36.37 -8.03 -8.27
CA GLY A 513 37.00 -8.64 -9.44
C GLY A 513 36.18 -9.76 -10.05
N LEU A 514 34.85 -9.77 -9.90
CA LEU A 514 34.00 -10.78 -10.54
C LEU A 514 34.07 -10.63 -12.06
N THR A 515 34.15 -11.76 -12.76
CA THR A 515 34.28 -11.85 -14.22
C THR A 515 33.04 -12.53 -14.82
N ASP A 516 32.94 -12.53 -16.15
CA ASP A 516 31.90 -13.26 -16.91
C ASP A 516 30.47 -12.73 -16.71
N LEU A 517 30.37 -11.48 -16.24
CA LEU A 517 29.13 -10.72 -16.13
C LEU A 517 29.09 -9.63 -17.21
N VAL A 518 28.13 -9.75 -18.14
CA VAL A 518 27.99 -8.87 -19.32
C VAL A 518 26.92 -7.81 -19.07
N ASP A 519 27.19 -6.55 -19.44
CA ASP A 519 26.21 -5.47 -19.27
C ASP A 519 24.91 -5.74 -20.04
N GLY A 520 23.78 -5.48 -19.41
CA GLY A 520 22.43 -5.64 -19.97
C GLY A 520 22.04 -7.09 -20.24
N THR A 521 22.83 -8.07 -19.79
CA THR A 521 22.53 -9.50 -19.92
C THR A 521 22.43 -10.12 -18.54
N GLU A 522 21.37 -10.90 -18.33
CA GLU A 522 21.19 -11.66 -17.10
C GLU A 522 22.37 -12.63 -16.88
N GLY A 523 22.90 -12.63 -15.66
CA GLY A 523 23.97 -13.51 -15.20
C GLY A 523 23.69 -14.05 -13.81
N ASN A 524 24.47 -15.03 -13.38
CA ASN A 524 24.31 -15.67 -12.07
C ASN A 524 25.52 -15.38 -11.18
N ILE A 525 25.24 -15.10 -9.91
CA ILE A 525 26.23 -15.01 -8.84
C ILE A 525 25.87 -16.04 -7.78
N HIS A 526 26.73 -17.04 -7.60
CA HIS A 526 26.62 -18.03 -6.55
C HIS A 526 27.28 -17.54 -5.27
N VAL A 527 26.64 -17.74 -4.12
CA VAL A 527 27.14 -17.29 -2.81
C VAL A 527 27.11 -18.43 -1.81
N ARG A 528 28.24 -18.66 -1.14
CA ARG A 528 28.41 -19.61 -0.04
C ARG A 528 28.76 -18.85 1.23
N LEU A 529 28.11 -19.21 2.34
CA LEU A 529 28.32 -18.63 3.66
C LEU A 529 28.85 -19.69 4.63
N LYS A 530 29.85 -19.33 5.42
CA LYS A 530 30.32 -20.08 6.58
C LYS A 530 30.26 -19.22 7.83
N VAL A 531 29.70 -19.75 8.92
CA VAL A 531 29.68 -19.11 10.25
C VAL A 531 30.22 -20.13 11.24
N ASN A 532 31.22 -19.74 12.03
CA ASN A 532 31.90 -20.61 12.99
C ASN A 532 32.42 -21.93 12.38
N GLY A 533 32.88 -21.87 11.13
CA GLY A 533 33.37 -23.03 10.37
C GLY A 533 32.27 -23.91 9.76
N GLU A 534 31.00 -23.68 10.09
CA GLU A 534 29.87 -24.42 9.52
C GLU A 534 29.39 -23.78 8.20
N VAL A 535 29.34 -24.58 7.14
CA VAL A 535 28.75 -24.18 5.84
C VAL A 535 27.23 -24.12 5.97
N LYS A 536 26.65 -22.96 5.64
CA LYS A 536 25.20 -22.76 5.60
C LYS A 536 24.63 -23.29 4.29
N THR A 537 23.45 -23.90 4.38
CA THR A 537 22.87 -24.65 3.26
C THR A 537 21.47 -24.16 2.91
N ILE A 538 20.95 -24.50 1.74
CA ILE A 538 19.61 -24.03 1.32
C ILE A 538 18.52 -24.64 2.22
N ASP A 539 18.69 -25.91 2.61
CA ASP A 539 17.67 -26.69 3.31
C ASP A 539 17.93 -26.88 4.81
N GLY A 540 19.09 -26.47 5.33
CA GLY A 540 19.50 -26.68 6.72
C GLY A 540 20.02 -28.10 7.00
N MET A 541 20.23 -28.91 5.97
CA MET A 541 20.86 -30.23 6.06
C MET A 541 22.38 -30.11 5.87
N ALA A 542 23.07 -31.24 6.04
CA ALA A 542 24.52 -31.32 5.85
C ALA A 542 24.94 -30.87 4.43
N PRO A 543 26.12 -30.22 4.29
CA PRO A 543 26.61 -29.68 3.02
C PRO A 543 26.75 -30.79 1.98
N SER A 544 26.13 -30.62 0.82
CA SER A 544 26.32 -31.52 -0.32
C SER A 544 26.03 -30.83 -1.66
N GLY A 545 27.07 -30.68 -2.48
CA GLY A 545 26.93 -30.20 -3.86
C GLY A 545 26.24 -28.83 -3.96
N ALA A 546 25.13 -28.76 -4.70
CA ALA A 546 24.38 -27.51 -4.89
C ALA A 546 23.66 -27.01 -3.63
N ASN A 547 23.59 -27.80 -2.56
CA ASN A 547 23.02 -27.38 -1.28
C ASN A 547 23.92 -26.38 -0.53
N GLU A 548 25.19 -26.26 -0.91
CA GLU A 548 26.20 -25.47 -0.18
C GLU A 548 26.24 -23.99 -0.53
N TYR A 549 25.45 -23.57 -1.52
CA TYR A 549 25.41 -22.20 -2.00
C TYR A 549 24.03 -21.86 -2.52
N THR A 550 23.76 -20.57 -2.60
CA THR A 550 22.56 -20.03 -3.23
C THR A 550 22.93 -19.17 -4.43
N THR A 551 21.96 -18.73 -5.23
CA THR A 551 22.22 -18.05 -6.51
C THR A 551 21.38 -16.78 -6.61
N TYR A 552 22.03 -15.68 -6.95
CA TYR A 552 21.38 -14.47 -7.44
C TYR A 552 21.38 -14.46 -8.95
N THR A 553 20.23 -14.14 -9.53
CA THR A 553 20.13 -13.63 -10.88
C THR A 553 20.40 -12.12 -10.87
N VAL A 554 21.33 -11.63 -11.69
CA VAL A 554 21.73 -10.21 -11.72
C VAL A 554 21.90 -9.71 -13.16
N THR A 555 21.68 -8.41 -13.39
CA THR A 555 21.81 -7.78 -14.70
C THR A 555 22.77 -6.59 -14.59
N PRO A 556 24.08 -6.81 -14.83
CA PRO A 556 25.09 -5.76 -14.72
C PRO A 556 24.75 -4.57 -15.61
N GLY A 557 24.97 -3.35 -15.13
CA GLY A 557 24.72 -2.14 -15.93
C GLY A 557 23.25 -1.86 -16.25
N GLY A 558 22.31 -2.67 -15.73
CA GLY A 558 20.92 -2.27 -15.58
C GLY A 558 20.84 -1.16 -14.52
N MET A 559 20.13 -0.08 -14.85
CA MET A 559 19.67 0.90 -13.86
C MET A 559 18.23 0.58 -13.51
#